data_AF-A0A8X6EZE0-F1
#
_entry.id   AF-A0A8X6EZE0-F1
#
_cell.length_a   1.000
_cell.length_b   1.000
_cell.length_c   1.000
_cell.angle_alpha   90.00
_cell.angle_beta   90.00
_cell.angle_gamma   90.00
#
_symmetry.space_group_name_H-M   'P 1'
#
loop_
_entity.id
_entity.type
_entity.pdbx_description
1 polymer ?
#
loop_
_entity_poly.entity_id
_entity_poly.type
_entity_poly.pdbx_seq_one_letter_code
_entity_poly.pdbx_strand_id
1 'polypeptide(L)'
;MRDKFTKLQSVSLDIKVLDEKTLDLSAEDGKVLESDIANEIENREVYPDDFITLSRQVSERLPISDEIDVGIKSNWGSSVSRDGIIQYRLPKIELKKFDGELINWLPFGSQFEKIHNNPDLYEGDKFSYLIQCMKPGSRAREFT
;
A
#
# COMPACT_ATOMS: atom_id res chain seq x y z
N MET A 1 6.95 -15.00 -13.46
CA MET A 1 5.66 -14.27 -13.31
C MET A 1 5.89 -12.89 -12.71
N ARG A 2 6.68 -12.78 -11.63
CA ARG A 2 7.08 -11.51 -11.02
C ARG A 2 7.80 -10.55 -11.99
N ASP A 3 8.70 -11.06 -12.82
CA ASP A 3 9.46 -10.22 -13.79
C ASP A 3 8.61 -9.60 -14.90
N LYS A 4 7.49 -10.26 -15.26
CA LYS A 4 6.54 -9.72 -16.23
C LYS A 4 5.71 -8.60 -15.60
N PHE A 5 5.37 -8.73 -14.32
CA PHE A 5 4.63 -7.72 -13.57
C PHE A 5 5.49 -6.47 -13.31
N THR A 6 6.75 -6.63 -12.91
CA THR A 6 7.68 -5.49 -12.73
C THR A 6 7.95 -4.76 -14.05
N LYS A 7 8.09 -5.50 -15.16
CA LYS A 7 8.18 -4.91 -16.50
C LYS A 7 6.90 -4.13 -16.86
N LEU A 8 5.73 -4.66 -16.54
CA LEU A 8 4.44 -3.98 -16.77
C LEU A 8 4.34 -2.68 -15.95
N GLN A 9 4.79 -2.69 -14.70
CA GLN A 9 4.85 -1.50 -13.85
C GLN A 9 5.79 -0.44 -14.43
N SER A 10 6.98 -0.83 -14.90
CA SER A 10 7.91 0.08 -15.58
C SER A 10 7.28 0.71 -16.81
N VAL A 11 6.70 -0.10 -17.70
CA VAL A 11 6.09 0.37 -18.95
C VAL A 11 4.90 1.30 -18.69
N SER A 12 4.08 1.01 -17.67
CA SER A 12 2.98 1.91 -17.28
C SER A 12 3.49 3.27 -16.82
N LEU A 13 4.62 3.30 -16.11
CA LEU A 13 5.23 4.55 -15.64
C LEU A 13 5.84 5.34 -16.82
N ASP A 14 6.50 4.65 -17.75
CA ASP A 14 7.07 5.26 -18.96
C ASP A 14 5.98 5.87 -19.85
N ILE A 15 4.86 5.18 -20.06
CA ILE A 15 3.72 5.70 -20.82
C ILE A 15 3.16 6.95 -20.14
N LYS A 16 3.07 6.97 -18.81
CA LYS A 16 2.60 8.16 -18.08
C LYS A 16 3.46 9.39 -18.33
N VAL A 17 4.78 9.21 -18.31
CA VAL A 17 5.76 10.28 -18.57
C VAL A 17 5.70 10.75 -20.01
N LEU A 18 5.55 9.82 -20.97
CA LEU A 18 5.49 10.15 -22.39
C LEU A 18 4.26 10.99 -22.72
N ASP A 19 3.09 10.62 -22.21
CA ASP A 19 1.87 11.39 -22.46
C ASP A 19 1.88 12.77 -21.79
N GLU A 20 2.47 12.90 -20.59
CA GLU A 20 2.63 14.22 -19.94
C GLU A 20 3.52 15.12 -20.81
N LYS A 21 4.62 14.56 -21.32
CA LYS A 21 5.50 15.25 -22.26
C LYS A 21 4.80 15.61 -23.57
N THR A 22 3.93 14.74 -24.09
CA THR A 22 3.14 15.04 -25.30
C THR A 22 2.17 16.18 -25.06
N LEU A 23 1.50 16.19 -23.91
CA LEU A 23 0.57 17.26 -23.53
C LEU A 23 1.28 18.62 -23.39
N ASP A 24 2.46 18.65 -22.78
CA ASP A 24 3.28 19.87 -22.67
C ASP A 24 3.72 20.39 -24.04
N LEU A 25 4.16 19.50 -24.93
CA LEU A 25 4.56 19.87 -26.30
C LEU A 25 3.36 20.39 -27.13
N SER A 26 2.19 19.77 -26.98
CA SER A 26 0.95 20.19 -27.64
C SER A 26 0.42 21.53 -27.11
N ALA A 27 0.64 21.84 -25.82
CA ALA A 27 0.26 23.13 -25.23
C ALA A 27 1.19 24.28 -25.69
N GLU A 28 2.44 23.97 -26.04
CA GLU A 28 3.41 24.96 -26.52
C GLU A 28 3.30 25.21 -28.05
N ASP A 29 2.82 24.22 -28.82
CA ASP A 29 2.50 24.38 -30.24
C ASP A 29 1.11 25.03 -30.40
N GLY A 30 1.08 26.37 -30.46
CA GLY A 30 -0.15 27.18 -30.61
C GLY A 30 -0.98 26.97 -31.89
N LYS A 31 -0.75 25.87 -32.62
CA LYS A 31 -1.55 25.37 -33.74
C LYS A 31 -2.53 24.28 -33.35
N VAL A 32 -2.36 23.64 -32.19
CA VAL A 32 -3.26 22.58 -31.70
C VAL A 32 -4.49 23.21 -31.05
N LEU A 33 -5.68 22.79 -31.47
CA LEU A 33 -6.93 23.30 -30.89
C LEU A 33 -7.16 22.66 -29.52
N GLU A 34 -7.71 23.41 -28.57
CA GLU A 34 -8.08 22.89 -27.24
C GLU A 34 -9.02 21.67 -27.32
N SER A 35 -9.87 21.60 -28.35
CA SER A 35 -10.72 20.45 -28.61
C SER A 35 -9.96 19.18 -28.96
N ASP A 36 -8.80 19.31 -29.61
CA ASP A 36 -7.96 18.18 -30.00
C ASP A 36 -7.20 17.65 -28.77
N ILE A 37 -6.76 18.56 -27.89
CA ILE A 37 -6.13 18.23 -26.60
C ILE A 37 -7.14 17.51 -25.68
N ALA A 38 -8.39 17.99 -25.62
CA ALA A 38 -9.43 17.36 -24.81
C ALA A 38 -9.75 15.94 -25.30
N ASN A 39 -9.86 15.72 -26.61
CA ASN A 39 -10.06 14.39 -27.18
C ASN A 39 -8.85 13.46 -26.94
N GLU A 40 -7.63 13.98 -26.98
CA GLU A 40 -6.42 13.20 -26.67
C GLU A 40 -6.40 12.75 -25.20
N ILE A 41 -6.75 13.64 -24.26
CA ILE A 41 -6.84 13.34 -22.83
C ILE A 41 -7.88 12.24 -22.57
N GLU A 42 -9.06 12.31 -23.19
CA GLU A 42 -10.09 11.29 -23.04
C GLU A 42 -9.64 9.92 -23.59
N ASN A 43 -8.92 9.91 -24.71
CA ASN A 43 -8.37 8.68 -25.29
C ASN A 43 -7.22 8.07 -24.48
N ARG A 44 -6.60 8.84 -23.56
CA ARG A 44 -5.49 8.40 -22.72
C ARG A 44 -5.93 7.47 -21.58
N GLU A 45 -7.18 7.56 -21.13
CA GLU A 45 -7.68 6.85 -19.94
C GLU A 45 -7.87 5.33 -20.14
N VAL A 46 -7.74 4.83 -21.37
CA VAL A 46 -7.92 3.40 -21.71
C VAL A 46 -6.84 2.52 -21.07
N TYR A 47 -5.58 2.97 -21.05
CA TYR A 47 -4.46 2.15 -20.56
C TYR A 47 -4.32 2.09 -19.02
N PRO A 48 -4.62 3.17 -18.25
CA PRO A 48 -4.72 3.11 -16.80
C PRO A 48 -5.71 2.07 -16.29
N ASP A 49 -6.91 1.99 -16.90
CA ASP A 49 -7.98 1.07 -16.46
C ASP A 49 -7.61 -0.40 -16.66
N ASP A 50 -6.99 -0.72 -17.79
CA ASP A 50 -6.46 -2.05 -18.07
C ASP A 50 -5.34 -2.42 -17.09
N PHE A 51 -4.45 -1.48 -16.78
CA PHE A 51 -3.39 -1.70 -15.81
C PHE A 51 -3.93 -1.94 -14.39
N ILE A 52 -4.94 -1.19 -13.96
CA ILE A 52 -5.62 -1.39 -12.66
C ILE A 52 -6.28 -2.78 -12.64
N THR A 53 -6.96 -3.16 -13.71
CA THR A 53 -7.64 -4.46 -13.81
C THR A 53 -6.65 -5.62 -13.75
N LEU A 54 -5.56 -5.54 -14.51
CA LEU A 54 -4.52 -6.58 -14.55
C LEU A 54 -3.73 -6.66 -13.24
N SER A 55 -3.44 -5.52 -12.60
CA SER A 55 -2.74 -5.50 -11.32
C SER A 55 -3.56 -6.13 -10.20
N ARG A 56 -4.88 -5.87 -10.17
CA ARG A 56 -5.81 -6.57 -9.27
C ARG A 56 -5.79 -8.08 -9.50
N GLN A 57 -5.92 -8.54 -10.74
CA GLN A 57 -5.89 -9.97 -11.06
C GLN A 57 -4.56 -10.63 -10.66
N VAL A 58 -3.43 -9.96 -10.85
CA VAL A 58 -2.12 -10.48 -10.43
C VAL A 58 -2.03 -10.55 -8.90
N SER A 59 -2.55 -9.55 -8.19
CA SER A 59 -2.58 -9.53 -6.73
C SER A 59 -3.44 -10.66 -6.14
N GLU A 60 -4.56 -11.01 -6.78
CA GLU A 60 -5.44 -12.11 -6.39
C GLU A 60 -4.85 -13.51 -6.69
N ARG A 61 -3.99 -13.61 -7.71
CA ARG A 61 -3.43 -14.88 -8.22
C ARG A 61 -2.08 -15.23 -7.61
N LEU A 62 -1.36 -14.27 -7.06
CA LEU A 62 -0.13 -14.54 -6.32
C LEU A 62 -0.53 -15.12 -4.96
N PRO A 63 -0.18 -16.37 -4.62
CA PRO A 63 -0.33 -16.83 -3.26
C PRO A 63 0.48 -15.88 -2.38
N ILE A 64 -0.14 -15.42 -1.28
CA ILE A 64 0.60 -15.01 -0.10
C ILE A 64 1.55 -16.18 0.14
N SER A 65 2.85 -16.00 -0.12
CA SER A 65 3.84 -16.97 0.35
C SER A 65 3.77 -16.90 1.87
N ASP A 66 2.91 -17.74 2.44
CA ASP A 66 2.95 -18.17 3.84
C ASP A 66 4.24 -18.97 4.04
N GLU A 67 5.38 -18.28 3.96
CA GLU A 67 6.53 -18.57 4.80
C GLU A 67 6.57 -17.50 5.88
N ILE A 68 5.50 -17.47 6.68
CA ILE A 68 5.62 -16.99 8.05
C ILE A 68 5.56 -18.25 8.90
N ASP A 69 6.72 -18.86 9.15
CA ASP A 69 6.92 -19.78 10.27
C ASP A 69 6.70 -18.98 11.56
N VAL A 70 5.43 -18.78 11.92
CA VAL A 70 5.05 -18.31 13.24
C VAL A 70 5.18 -19.53 14.15
N GLY A 71 6.35 -19.69 14.75
CA GLY A 71 6.54 -20.58 15.89
C GLY A 71 5.62 -20.20 17.05
N ILE A 72 4.38 -20.65 17.02
CA ILE A 72 3.41 -20.54 18.11
C ILE A 72 3.91 -21.45 19.24
N LYS A 73 4.66 -20.90 20.20
CA LYS A 73 4.79 -21.52 21.53
C LYS A 73 3.70 -20.97 22.42
N SER A 74 2.56 -21.66 22.46
CA SER A 74 1.42 -21.32 23.32
C SER A 74 1.71 -21.70 24.78
N ASN A 75 2.11 -20.72 25.59
CA ASN A 75 2.05 -20.84 27.05
C ASN A 75 0.79 -20.12 27.57
N TRP A 76 -0.32 -20.86 27.64
CA TRP A 76 -1.62 -20.35 28.10
C TRP A 76 -1.67 -20.35 29.64
N GLY A 77 -1.27 -19.24 30.25
CA GLY A 77 -1.49 -18.98 31.68
C GLY A 77 -2.69 -18.06 31.87
N SER A 78 -3.84 -18.60 32.29
CA SER A 78 -5.01 -17.80 32.68
C SER A 78 -4.93 -17.42 34.16
N SER A 79 -5.00 -16.12 34.48
CA SER A 79 -5.33 -15.65 35.83
C SER A 79 -6.64 -14.88 35.78
N VAL A 80 -7.68 -15.45 36.40
CA VAL A 80 -9.00 -14.82 36.60
C VAL A 80 -8.92 -13.88 37.80
N SER A 81 -9.16 -12.59 37.60
CA SER A 81 -9.40 -11.63 38.68
C SER A 81 -10.89 -11.40 38.88
N ARG A 82 -11.26 -11.28 40.15
CA ARG A 82 -12.61 -11.32 40.70
C ARG A 82 -13.22 -9.92 40.69
N ASP A 83 -13.60 -9.43 39.51
CA ASP A 83 -14.61 -8.39 39.31
C ASP A 83 -14.95 -8.42 37.81
N GLY A 84 -16.24 -8.36 37.46
CA GLY A 84 -16.82 -8.83 36.19
C GLY A 84 -16.41 -8.10 34.90
N ILE A 85 -15.22 -7.51 34.83
CA ILE A 85 -14.62 -6.97 33.61
C ILE A 85 -13.57 -7.97 33.14
N ILE A 86 -13.95 -8.82 32.18
CA ILE A 86 -12.97 -9.56 31.38
C ILE A 86 -12.20 -8.49 30.58
N GLN A 87 -11.12 -7.98 31.17
CA GLN A 87 -10.13 -7.22 30.42
C GLN A 87 -9.43 -8.23 29.54
N TYR A 88 -9.94 -8.42 28.32
CA TYR A 88 -9.21 -9.08 27.26
C TYR A 88 -7.92 -8.30 27.08
N ARG A 89 -6.86 -8.74 27.74
CA ARG A 89 -5.49 -8.37 27.39
C ARG A 89 -5.27 -9.07 26.05
N LEU A 90 -5.66 -8.42 24.96
CA LEU A 90 -5.32 -8.91 23.64
C LEU A 90 -3.80 -9.13 23.64
N PRO A 91 -3.31 -10.27 23.12
CA PRO A 91 -1.89 -10.45 22.88
C PRO A 91 -1.41 -9.19 22.17
N LYS A 92 -0.36 -8.53 22.70
CA LYS A 92 0.21 -7.35 22.04
C LYS A 92 0.55 -7.78 20.62
N ILE A 93 -0.24 -7.33 19.65
CA ILE A 93 0.03 -7.55 18.24
C ILE A 93 1.33 -6.81 17.98
N GLU A 94 2.43 -7.56 17.87
CA GLU A 94 3.70 -7.00 17.45
C GLU A 94 3.59 -6.67 15.96
N LEU A 95 3.31 -5.41 15.69
CA LEU A 95 3.26 -4.90 14.33
C LEU A 95 4.66 -4.95 13.72
N LYS A 96 4.72 -5.41 12.47
CA LYS A 96 5.96 -5.49 11.71
C LYS A 96 6.55 -4.08 11.57
N LYS A 97 7.83 -3.96 11.90
CA LYS A 97 8.49 -2.65 11.86
C LYS A 97 8.93 -2.29 10.45
N PHE A 98 8.61 -1.08 10.00
CA PHE A 98 8.99 -0.52 8.72
C PHE A 98 10.28 0.31 8.84
N ASP A 99 11.27 0.02 7.98
CA ASP A 99 12.57 0.71 7.91
C ASP A 99 12.56 1.93 6.99
N GLY A 100 11.49 2.18 6.24
CA GLY A 100 11.49 3.23 5.23
C GLY A 100 12.08 2.83 3.89
N GLU A 101 12.41 1.55 3.69
CA GLU A 101 12.76 1.06 2.36
C GLU A 101 11.51 0.90 1.51
N LEU A 102 11.51 1.49 0.32
CA LEU A 102 10.37 1.44 -0.61
C LEU A 102 9.94 0.00 -0.95
N ILE A 103 10.89 -0.93 -1.02
CA ILE A 103 10.62 -2.35 -1.31
C ILE A 103 9.78 -3.02 -0.21
N ASN A 104 9.90 -2.55 1.03
CA ASN A 104 9.18 -3.08 2.19
C ASN A 104 7.85 -2.36 2.42
N TRP A 105 7.55 -1.30 1.66
CA TRP A 105 6.33 -0.52 1.81
C TRP A 105 5.08 -1.32 1.46
N LEU A 106 5.09 -2.06 0.34
CA LEU A 106 3.94 -2.85 -0.08
C LEU A 106 3.53 -3.93 0.96
N PRO A 107 4.45 -4.79 1.44
CA PRO A 107 4.13 -5.73 2.52
C PRO A 107 3.67 -5.06 3.81
N PHE A 108 4.24 -3.90 4.14
CA PHE A 108 3.86 -3.12 5.31
C PHE A 108 2.44 -2.54 5.17
N GLY A 109 2.14 -1.92 4.03
CA GLY A 109 0.84 -1.31 3.72
C GLY A 109 -0.30 -2.32 3.79
N SER A 110 -0.15 -3.49 3.16
CA SER A 110 -1.17 -4.56 3.22
C SER A 110 -1.42 -5.08 4.64
N GLN A 111 -0.42 -5.04 5.52
CA GLN A 111 -0.60 -5.40 6.92
C GLN A 111 -1.28 -4.27 7.72
N PHE A 112 -0.88 -3.03 7.49
CA PHE A 112 -1.41 -1.85 8.17
C PHE A 112 -2.84 -1.51 7.76
N GLU A 113 -3.25 -1.87 6.54
CA GLU A 113 -4.61 -1.71 6.02
C GLU A 113 -5.66 -2.34 6.95
N LYS A 114 -5.35 -3.47 7.59
CA LYS A 114 -6.24 -4.13 8.56
C LYS A 114 -6.49 -3.29 9.81
N ILE A 115 -5.53 -2.44 10.19
CA ILE A 115 -5.65 -1.50 11.32
C ILE A 115 -6.37 -0.23 10.87
N HIS A 116 -6.03 0.25 9.68
CA HIS A 116 -6.64 1.44 9.10
C HIS A 116 -8.15 1.26 8.88
N ASN A 117 -8.57 0.11 8.36
CA ASN A 117 -9.97 -0.23 8.09
C ASN A 117 -10.75 -0.70 9.32
N ASN A 118 -10.12 -0.80 10.49
CA ASN A 118 -10.80 -1.22 11.71
C ASN A 118 -11.70 -0.08 12.24
N PRO A 119 -13.03 -0.25 12.31
CA PRO A 119 -13.95 0.78 12.80
C PRO A 119 -13.94 0.92 14.33
N ASP A 120 -13.44 -0.08 15.07
CA ASP A 120 -13.38 -0.05 16.54
C ASP A 120 -12.20 0.78 17.07
N LEU A 121 -11.29 1.20 16.18
CA LEU A 121 -10.12 2.01 16.53
C LEU A 121 -10.36 3.49 16.22
N TYR A 122 -10.09 4.34 17.20
CA TYR A 122 -10.08 5.79 17.01
C TYR A 122 -8.92 6.22 16.11
N GLU A 123 -9.11 7.29 15.35
CA GLU A 123 -8.12 7.77 14.38
C GLU A 123 -6.78 8.15 15.01
N GLY A 124 -6.81 8.73 16.22
CA GLY A 124 -5.61 9.00 17.01
C GLY A 124 -4.85 7.73 17.43
N ASP A 125 -5.56 6.63 17.71
CA ASP A 125 -4.94 5.35 18.05
C ASP A 125 -4.31 4.70 16.82
N LYS A 126 -4.96 4.81 15.65
CA LYS A 126 -4.39 4.35 14.37
C LYS A 126 -3.07 5.06 14.07
N PHE A 127 -3.00 6.37 14.31
CA PHE A 127 -1.75 7.13 14.14
C PHE A 127 -0.66 6.68 15.13
N SER A 128 -1.02 6.43 16.39
CA SER A 128 -0.09 5.87 17.38
C SER A 128 0.45 4.50 16.96
N TYR A 129 -0.40 3.63 16.40
CA TYR A 129 0.03 2.35 15.83
C TYR A 129 0.96 2.53 14.63
N LEU A 130 0.70 3.49 13.75
CA LEU A 130 1.56 3.80 12.61
C LEU A 130 2.97 4.19 13.07
N ILE A 131 3.08 5.10 14.04
CA ILE A 131 4.37 5.53 14.61
C ILE A 131 5.09 4.36 15.27
N GLN A 132 4.36 3.50 15.99
CA GLN A 132 4.95 2.32 16.61
C GLN A 132 5.51 1.35 15.57
N CYS A 133 4.93 1.28 14.37
CA CYS A 133 5.47 0.49 13.29
C CYS A 133 6.79 1.05 12.72
N MET A 134 7.14 2.31 12.94
CA MET A 134 8.37 2.88 12.38
C MET A 134 9.60 2.42 13.19
N LYS A 135 10.61 1.85 12.52
CA LYS A 135 11.88 1.49 13.18
C LYS A 135 12.56 2.75 13.74
N PRO A 136 13.07 2.73 14.98
CA PRO A 136 13.89 3.83 15.52
C PRO A 136 15.14 4.04 14.65
N GLY A 137 15.41 5.30 14.27
CA GLY A 137 16.56 5.67 13.43
C GLY A 137 16.40 5.32 11.95
N SER A 138 15.17 5.01 11.51
CA SER A 138 14.88 4.73 10.10
C SER A 138 14.37 5.97 9.39
N ARG A 139 14.57 6.02 8.06
CA ARG A 139 14.08 7.11 7.21
C ARG A 139 12.58 7.35 7.39
N ALA A 140 11.81 6.28 7.61
CA ALA A 140 10.36 6.39 7.81
C ALA A 140 9.97 7.07 9.13
N ARG A 141 10.84 7.05 10.15
CA ARG A 141 10.60 7.70 11.44
C ARG A 141 11.05 9.15 11.48
N GLU A 142 11.88 9.59 10.53
CA GLU A 142 12.35 10.97 10.44
C GLU A 142 11.27 11.94 9.91
N PHE A 143 10.23 11.41 9.24
CA PHE A 143 9.19 12.20 8.57
C PHE A 143 7.77 12.05 9.15
N THR A 144 7.60 11.29 10.24
CA THR A 144 6.33 11.13 10.99
C THR A 144 6.33 11.96 12.26
#